data_AF-R0HM05-F1
#
_entry.id   AF-R0HM05-F1
#
_cell.length_a   1.000
_cell.length_b   1.000
_cell.length_c   1.000
_cell.angle_alpha   90.00
_cell.angle_beta   90.00
_cell.angle_gamma   90.00
#
_symmetry.space_group_name_H-M   'P 1'
#
loop_
_entity.id
_entity.type
_entity.pdbx_description
1 polymer ?
#
loop_
_entity_poly.entity_id
_entity_poly.type
_entity_poly.pdbx_seq_one_letter_code
_entity_poly.pdbx_strand_id
1 'polypeptide(L)'
;IRSSRWSLINNDQVMEESIRAASQQVSEEFKTLVNTEDLNSLRHFQHLILGRLQDSNAVLAHYNEFAENCFADVSSEFAKNTRLLKSMKSDLDYIFLKLRSIKGKILATYPDAFPDDSTSDAFDRRPDLELPQ
;
A
#
# COMPACT_ATOMS: atom_id res chain seq x y z
N ILE A 1 -32.08 27.63 -81.02
CA ILE A 1 -30.75 26.99 -80.75
C ILE A 1 -29.85 27.88 -79.87
N ARG A 2 -29.53 29.13 -80.24
CA ARG A 2 -28.68 30.01 -79.39
C ARG A 2 -29.30 30.33 -78.02
N SER A 3 -30.60 30.66 -77.95
CA SER A 3 -31.30 30.98 -76.69
C SER A 3 -31.26 29.82 -75.67
N SER A 4 -31.53 28.59 -76.13
CA SER A 4 -31.47 27.38 -75.28
C SER A 4 -30.06 27.02 -74.81
N ARG A 5 -29.02 27.36 -75.59
CA ARG A 5 -27.63 27.15 -75.18
C ARG A 5 -27.21 28.15 -74.11
N TRP A 6 -27.64 29.41 -74.20
CA TRP A 6 -27.42 30.42 -73.16
C TRP A 6 -28.16 30.09 -71.86
N SER A 7 -29.37 29.54 -71.93
CA SER A 7 -30.09 29.11 -70.71
C SER A 7 -29.42 27.92 -70.03
N LEU A 8 -28.87 26.96 -70.79
CA LEU A 8 -28.12 25.82 -70.23
C LEU A 8 -26.84 26.27 -69.53
N ILE A 9 -26.04 27.15 -70.17
CA ILE A 9 -24.82 27.70 -69.57
C ILE A 9 -25.15 28.47 -68.28
N ASN A 10 -26.22 29.24 -68.28
CA ASN A 10 -26.65 29.98 -67.08
C ASN A 10 -27.12 29.02 -65.97
N ASN A 11 -27.76 27.90 -66.31
CA ASN A 11 -28.21 26.91 -65.35
C ASN A 11 -27.05 26.10 -64.76
N ASP A 12 -26.03 25.78 -65.57
CA ASP A 12 -24.81 25.11 -65.12
C ASP A 12 -24.01 25.99 -64.15
N GLN A 13 -23.88 27.29 -64.44
CA GLN A 13 -23.23 28.24 -63.52
C GLN A 13 -23.98 28.39 -62.20
N VAL A 14 -25.31 28.50 -62.24
CA VAL A 14 -26.14 28.58 -61.03
C VAL A 14 -26.04 27.30 -60.19
N MET A 15 -25.95 26.13 -60.83
CA MET A 15 -25.77 24.86 -60.15
C MET A 15 -24.41 24.76 -59.46
N GLU A 16 -23.35 25.21 -60.13
CA GLU A 16 -21.98 25.18 -59.59
C GLU A 16 -21.81 26.16 -58.40
N GLU A 17 -22.42 27.34 -58.46
CA GLU A 17 -22.49 28.27 -57.32
C GLU A 17 -23.31 27.70 -56.15
N SER A 18 -24.42 27.01 -56.43
CA SER A 18 -25.24 26.37 -55.40
C SER A 18 -24.49 25.24 -54.68
N ILE A 19 -23.76 24.41 -55.43
CA ILE A 19 -22.92 23.34 -54.85
C ILE A 19 -21.80 23.93 -53.99
N ARG A 20 -21.17 25.01 -54.45
CA ARG A 20 -20.10 25.68 -53.72
C ARG A 20 -20.61 26.33 -52.43
N ALA A 21 -21.79 26.97 -52.46
CA ALA A 21 -22.43 27.53 -51.28
C ALA A 21 -22.83 26.44 -50.27
N ALA A 22 -23.40 25.33 -50.74
CA ALA A 22 -23.73 24.19 -49.89
C ALA A 22 -22.47 23.56 -49.26
N SER A 23 -21.38 23.45 -50.02
CA SER A 23 -20.10 22.94 -49.51
C SER A 23 -19.47 23.87 -48.47
N GLN A 24 -19.57 25.19 -48.64
CA GLN A 24 -19.16 26.17 -47.63
C GLN A 24 -20.00 26.04 -46.35
N GLN A 25 -21.32 25.94 -46.48
CA GLN A 25 -22.21 25.77 -45.32
C GLN A 25 -21.88 24.49 -44.53
N VAL A 26 -21.70 23.36 -45.22
CA VAL A 26 -21.28 22.10 -44.59
C VAL A 26 -19.92 22.26 -43.89
N SER A 27 -18.96 22.95 -44.51
CA SER A 27 -17.65 23.19 -43.90
C SER A 27 -17.73 24.10 -42.66
N GLU A 28 -18.66 25.04 -42.60
CA GLU A 28 -18.86 25.90 -41.43
C GLU A 28 -19.52 25.14 -40.28
N GLU A 29 -20.56 24.35 -40.56
CA GLU A 29 -21.16 23.44 -39.57
C GLU A 29 -20.15 22.39 -39.07
N PHE A 30 -19.24 21.93 -39.93
CA PHE A 30 -18.20 21.00 -39.51
C PHE A 30 -17.21 21.64 -38.51
N LYS A 31 -16.97 22.96 -38.61
CA LYS A 31 -16.11 23.69 -37.66
C LYS A 31 -16.76 23.90 -36.31
N THR A 32 -18.10 23.97 -36.24
CA THR A 32 -18.82 24.14 -34.97
C THR A 32 -18.92 22.84 -34.18
N LEU A 33 -18.79 21.68 -34.84
CA LEU A 33 -18.80 20.36 -34.20
C LEU A 33 -17.62 20.12 -33.24
N VAL A 34 -16.52 20.85 -33.38
CA VAL A 34 -15.34 20.71 -32.52
C VAL A 34 -15.09 22.02 -31.78
N ASN A 35 -15.50 22.07 -30.51
CA ASN A 35 -15.15 23.19 -29.65
C ASN A 35 -13.69 23.08 -29.20
N THR A 36 -12.84 23.90 -29.81
CA THR A 36 -11.40 23.97 -29.48
C THR A 36 -11.13 24.43 -28.05
N GLU A 37 -12.01 25.21 -27.43
CA GLU A 37 -11.89 25.65 -26.04
C GLU A 37 -12.12 24.49 -25.07
N ASP A 38 -13.14 23.67 -25.34
CA ASP A 38 -13.42 22.45 -24.56
C ASP A 38 -12.26 21.44 -24.69
N LEU A 39 -11.69 21.28 -25.88
CA LEU A 39 -10.51 20.41 -26.08
C LEU A 39 -9.28 20.92 -25.31
N ASN A 40 -9.06 22.23 -25.29
CA ASN A 40 -7.96 22.83 -24.51
C ASN A 40 -8.18 22.67 -23.01
N SER A 41 -9.42 22.84 -22.55
CA SER A 41 -9.82 22.64 -21.15
C SER A 41 -9.64 21.17 -20.75
N LEU A 42 -10.08 20.23 -21.58
CA LEU A 42 -9.90 18.79 -21.37
C LEU A 42 -8.41 18.44 -21.26
N ARG A 43 -7.57 18.95 -22.18
CA ARG A 43 -6.12 18.76 -22.14
C ARG A 43 -5.51 19.32 -20.85
N HIS A 44 -5.97 20.48 -20.39
CA HIS A 44 -5.52 21.08 -19.14
C HIS A 44 -5.89 20.22 -17.93
N PHE A 45 -7.13 19.74 -17.85
CA PHE A 45 -7.56 18.82 -16.80
C PHE A 45 -6.77 17.51 -16.81
N GLN A 46 -6.49 16.95 -18.00
CA GLN A 46 -5.65 15.75 -18.12
C GLN A 46 -4.24 15.99 -17.55
N HIS A 47 -3.63 17.15 -17.79
CA HIS A 47 -2.33 17.49 -17.19
C HIS A 47 -2.41 17.64 -15.67
N LEU A 48 -3.46 18.27 -15.15
CA LEU A 48 -3.67 18.38 -13.71
C LEU A 48 -3.86 17.02 -13.05
N ILE A 49 -4.67 16.14 -13.65
CA ILE A 49 -4.89 14.78 -13.16
C ILE A 49 -3.58 14.00 -13.19
N LEU A 50 -2.84 14.07 -14.30
CA LEU A 50 -1.55 13.41 -14.44
C LEU A 50 -0.56 13.86 -13.37
N GLY A 51 -0.41 15.17 -13.15
CA GLY A 51 0.45 15.71 -12.10
C GLY A 51 0.08 15.21 -10.71
N ARG A 52 -1.21 15.25 -10.36
CA ARG A 52 -1.69 14.73 -9.07
C ARG A 52 -1.44 13.23 -8.89
N LEU A 53 -1.60 12.43 -9.95
CA LEU A 53 -1.31 11.01 -9.91
C LEU A 53 0.19 10.74 -9.75
N GLN A 54 1.04 11.53 -10.41
CA GLN A 54 2.49 11.45 -10.26
C GLN A 54 2.93 11.82 -8.84
N ASP A 55 2.40 12.91 -8.27
CA ASP A 55 2.67 13.32 -6.89
C ASP A 55 2.24 12.24 -5.90
N SER A 56 1.03 11.69 -6.07
CA SER A 56 0.54 10.61 -5.22
C SER A 56 1.41 9.36 -5.34
N ASN A 57 1.87 9.02 -6.54
CA ASN A 57 2.73 7.85 -6.75
C ASN A 57 4.12 8.04 -6.09
N ALA A 58 4.67 9.26 -6.13
CA ALA A 58 5.92 9.58 -5.43
C ALA A 58 5.78 9.43 -3.91
N VAL A 59 4.68 9.92 -3.33
CA VAL A 59 4.39 9.75 -1.90
C VAL A 59 4.23 8.26 -1.53
N LEU A 60 3.51 7.49 -2.34
CA LEU A 60 3.34 6.05 -2.12
C LEU A 60 4.66 5.29 -2.24
N ALA A 61 5.52 5.64 -3.19
CA ALA A 61 6.84 5.02 -3.33
C ALA A 61 7.69 5.24 -2.08
N HIS A 62 7.75 6.48 -1.58
CA HIS A 62 8.46 6.80 -0.35
C HIS A 62 7.85 6.10 0.88
N TYR A 63 6.52 6.01 0.94
CA TYR A 63 5.85 5.27 2.02
C TYR A 63 6.18 3.77 1.98
N ASN A 64 6.19 3.16 0.80
CA ASN A 64 6.54 1.74 0.64
C ASN A 64 7.97 1.46 1.10
N GLU A 65 8.93 2.31 0.71
CA GLU A 65 10.32 2.20 1.17
C GLU A 65 10.43 2.34 2.70
N PHE A 66 9.74 3.34 3.28
CA PHE A 66 9.70 3.52 4.72
C PHE A 66 9.09 2.31 5.44
N ALA A 67 7.96 1.79 4.94
CA ALA A 67 7.27 0.65 5.53
C ALA A 67 8.13 -0.62 5.46
N GLU A 68 8.84 -0.85 4.36
CA GLU A 68 9.77 -1.96 4.20
C GLU A 68 10.93 -1.87 5.21
N ASN A 69 11.56 -0.70 5.34
CA ASN A 69 12.63 -0.48 6.30
C ASN A 69 12.17 -0.68 7.75
N CYS A 70 11.03 -0.08 8.12
CA CYS A 70 10.44 -0.25 9.46
C CYS A 70 10.13 -1.72 9.76
N PHE A 71 9.57 -2.44 8.78
CA PHE A 71 9.30 -3.87 8.94
C PHE A 71 10.58 -4.68 9.12
N ALA A 72 11.62 -4.41 8.32
CA ALA A 72 12.89 -5.11 8.41
C ALA A 72 13.54 -4.93 9.80
N ASP A 73 13.52 -3.72 10.34
CA ASP A 73 14.06 -3.41 11.67
C ASP A 73 13.30 -4.14 12.77
N VAL A 74 11.97 -4.01 12.79
CA VAL A 74 11.11 -4.65 13.80
C VAL A 74 11.19 -6.18 13.72
N SER A 75 11.18 -6.74 12.51
CA SER A 75 11.30 -8.18 12.28
C SER A 75 12.65 -8.72 12.77
N SER A 76 13.74 -8.00 12.49
CA SER A 76 15.09 -8.34 12.97
C SER A 76 15.15 -8.35 14.50
N GLU A 77 14.59 -7.33 15.14
CA GLU A 77 14.58 -7.23 16.61
C GLU A 77 13.75 -8.33 17.26
N PHE A 78 12.58 -8.64 16.69
CA PHE A 78 11.74 -9.74 17.16
C PHE A 78 12.45 -11.10 17.02
N ALA A 79 13.19 -11.31 15.93
CA ALA A 79 13.97 -12.52 15.72
C ALA A 79 15.10 -12.65 16.76
N LYS A 80 15.80 -11.57 17.10
CA LYS A 80 16.81 -11.55 18.17
C LYS A 80 16.18 -11.88 19.53
N ASN A 81 15.08 -11.21 19.88
CA ASN A 81 14.38 -11.44 21.15
C ASN A 81 13.87 -12.87 21.28
N THR A 82 13.31 -13.43 20.21
CA THR A 82 12.88 -14.84 20.16
C THR A 82 14.06 -15.80 20.38
N ARG A 83 15.23 -15.52 19.81
CA ARG A 83 16.44 -16.33 20.05
C ARG A 83 16.91 -16.24 21.50
N LEU A 84 16.90 -15.04 22.08
CA LEU A 84 17.26 -14.82 23.48
C LEU A 84 16.32 -15.60 24.42
N LEU A 85 15.01 -15.49 24.23
CA LEU A 85 14.02 -16.23 25.03
C LEU A 85 14.21 -17.75 24.95
N LYS A 86 14.54 -18.28 23.76
CA LYS A 86 14.87 -19.71 23.60
C LYS A 86 16.12 -20.10 24.37
N SER A 87 17.16 -19.26 24.36
CA SER A 87 18.37 -19.49 25.16
C SER A 87 18.04 -19.50 26.65
N MET A 88 17.35 -18.47 27.14
CA MET A 88 16.94 -18.37 28.54
C MET A 88 16.11 -19.58 28.99
N LYS A 89 15.19 -20.05 28.14
CA LYS A 89 14.44 -21.28 28.41
C LYS A 89 15.36 -22.49 28.56
N SER A 90 16.31 -22.68 27.64
CA SER A 90 17.26 -23.79 27.72
C SER A 90 18.11 -23.73 28.99
N ASP A 91 18.53 -22.52 29.40
CA ASP A 91 19.28 -22.32 30.63
C ASP A 91 18.44 -22.68 31.86
N LEU A 92 17.17 -22.29 31.90
CA LEU A 92 16.23 -22.67 32.96
C LEU A 92 15.99 -24.18 33.00
N ASP A 93 15.78 -24.82 31.85
CA ASP A 93 15.62 -26.28 31.76
C ASP A 93 16.86 -26.98 32.36
N TYR A 94 18.05 -26.49 32.04
CA TYR A 94 19.30 -27.02 32.59
C TYR A 94 19.41 -26.80 34.10
N ILE A 95 19.10 -25.61 34.60
CA ILE A 95 19.10 -25.31 36.04
C ILE A 95 18.14 -26.25 36.78
N PHE A 96 16.91 -26.43 36.30
CA PHE A 96 15.95 -27.33 36.94
C PHE A 96 16.39 -28.79 36.91
N LEU A 97 17.02 -29.24 35.82
CA LEU A 97 17.61 -30.57 35.74
C LEU A 97 18.71 -30.75 36.79
N LYS A 98 19.62 -29.78 36.93
CA LYS A 98 20.70 -29.81 37.92
C LYS A 98 20.17 -29.78 39.34
N LEU A 99 19.18 -28.94 39.64
CA LEU A 99 18.54 -28.88 40.96
C LEU A 99 17.88 -30.21 41.31
N ARG A 100 17.12 -30.82 40.39
CA ARG A 100 16.49 -32.12 40.60
C ARG A 100 17.54 -33.23 40.81
N SER A 101 18.63 -33.21 40.06
CA SER A 101 19.74 -34.16 40.24
C SER A 101 20.42 -34.01 41.60
N ILE A 102 20.71 -32.78 42.03
CA ILE A 102 21.32 -32.50 43.34
C ILE A 102 20.37 -32.91 44.47
N LYS A 103 19.08 -32.53 44.39
CA LYS A 103 18.06 -32.94 45.36
C LYS A 103 17.98 -34.47 45.49
N GLY A 104 17.98 -35.19 44.36
CA GLY A 104 17.97 -36.65 44.34
C GLY A 104 19.21 -37.27 45.01
N LYS A 105 20.40 -36.71 44.78
CA LYS A 105 21.63 -37.17 45.44
C LYS A 105 21.61 -36.93 46.95
N ILE A 106 21.11 -35.77 47.39
CA ILE A 106 20.97 -35.45 48.81
C ILE A 106 20.00 -36.42 49.46
N LEU A 107 18.82 -36.64 48.87
CA LEU A 107 17.81 -37.56 49.40
C LEU A 107 18.31 -39.01 49.48
N ALA A 108 19.14 -39.44 48.53
CA ALA A 108 19.76 -40.77 48.57
C ALA A 108 20.81 -40.92 49.68
N THR A 109 21.46 -39.82 50.08
CA THR A 109 22.51 -39.82 51.12
C THR A 109 21.92 -39.56 52.51
N TYR A 110 20.88 -38.73 52.57
CA TYR A 110 20.19 -38.26 53.78
C TYR A 110 18.67 -38.28 53.52
N PRO A 111 18.00 -39.43 53.78
CA PRO A 111 16.58 -39.61 53.44
C PRO A 111 15.63 -38.71 54.25
N ASP A 112 16.12 -38.14 55.35
CA ASP A 112 15.43 -37.20 56.24
C ASP A 112 15.69 -35.71 55.90
N ALA A 113 16.50 -35.41 54.88
CA ALA A 113 16.88 -34.04 54.53
C ALA A 113 15.73 -33.17 53.98
N PHE A 114 14.63 -33.77 53.52
CA PHE A 114 13.48 -33.04 52.98
C PHE A 114 12.18 -33.55 53.65
N PRO A 115 11.76 -32.96 54.78
CA PRO A 115 10.48 -33.28 55.41
C PRO A 115 9.29 -32.91 54.51
N ASP A 116 8.17 -33.61 54.66
CA ASP A 116 7.01 -33.51 53.77
C ASP A 116 6.42 -32.09 53.73
N ASP A 117 6.11 -31.61 52.53
CA ASP A 117 5.88 -30.20 52.12
C ASP A 117 4.64 -29.51 52.73
N SER A 118 4.07 -30.09 53.78
CA SER A 118 2.90 -29.57 54.52
C SER A 118 3.20 -28.35 55.40
N THR A 119 4.42 -27.80 55.37
CA THR A 119 4.83 -26.64 56.18
C THR A 119 5.54 -25.52 55.43
N SER A 120 5.72 -25.60 54.11
CA SER A 120 6.41 -24.55 53.36
C SER A 120 5.43 -23.61 52.65
N ASP A 121 4.98 -22.58 53.38
CA ASP A 121 4.33 -21.37 52.84
C ASP A 121 5.35 -20.54 52.02
N ALA A 122 5.99 -21.14 51.01
CA ALA A 122 6.85 -20.45 50.08
C ALA A 122 6.02 -19.78 48.98
N PHE A 123 5.15 -18.84 49.39
CA PHE A 123 4.52 -17.92 48.47
C PHE A 123 5.60 -17.10 47.74
N ASP A 124 5.52 -17.09 46.42
CA ASP A 124 6.30 -16.20 45.56
C ASP A 124 6.00 -14.74 45.92
N ARG A 125 6.92 -14.08 46.62
CA ARG A 125 6.78 -12.68 47.09
C ARG A 125 7.34 -11.65 46.10
N ARG A 126 7.42 -11.98 44.81
CA ARG A 126 7.83 -11.00 43.81
C ARG A 126 6.72 -9.94 43.70
N PRO A 127 7.03 -8.64 43.88
CA PRO A 127 6.04 -7.59 43.70
C PRO A 127 5.60 -7.57 42.22
N ASP A 128 4.29 -7.61 41.99
CA ASP A 128 3.71 -7.50 40.65
C ASP A 128 4.10 -6.16 40.03
N LEU A 129 4.89 -6.21 38.95
CA LEU A 129 5.39 -5.04 38.23
C LEU A 129 4.47 -4.60 37.06
N GLU A 130 3.20 -5.01 37.08
CA GLU A 130 2.25 -4.88 35.96
C GLU A 130 1.05 -3.99 36.33
N LEU A 131 1.28 -2.75 36.76
CA LEU A 131 0.26 -1.71 36.73
C LEU A 131 0.91 -0.35 36.40
N PRO A 132 0.70 0.18 35.17
CA PRO A 132 1.03 1.58 34.87
C PRO A 132 0.13 2.51 35.71
N GLN A 133 0.72 3.52 36.34
CA GLN A 133 -0.02 4.70 36.83
C GLN A 133 -0.25 5.70 35.70
#